data_AF-A0A6A5SP12-F1
#
_entry.id   AF-A0A6A5SP12-F1
#
_cell.length_a   1.000
_cell.length_b   1.000
_cell.length_c   1.000
_cell.angle_alpha   90.00
_cell.angle_beta   90.00
_cell.angle_gamma   90.00
#
_symmetry.space_group_name_H-M   'P 1'
#
loop_
_entity.id
_entity.type
_entity.pdbx_description
1 polymer ?
#
loop_
_entity_poly.entity_id
_entity_poly.type
_entity_poly.pdbx_seq_one_letter_code
_entity_poly.pdbx_strand_id
1 'polypeptide(L)'
;MHSLQVQNELLHHEIDGLRNALTTKKKHQKKSKPLDLQQRKEYHGGAVYWSPRKVREARARGSVKQKEKDAEKLHKAETKQLKTAATLYKKKMAEEAKVVQQMAKEAREKDRTAAAAEAAASKAQKQQEKTLQMLYNCPKEARGQLHNKIEVRSVLWRLQMIVQPHWPCQSHNQR
;
A
#
# COMPACT_ATOMS: atom_id res chain seq x y z
N MET A 1 34.05 4.43 62.59
CA MET A 1 33.33 3.62 61.59
C MET A 1 31.85 3.41 61.93
N HIS A 2 31.46 3.14 63.18
CA HIS A 2 30.06 2.87 63.55
C HIS A 2 29.07 4.04 63.37
N SER A 3 29.49 5.30 63.57
CA SER A 3 28.59 6.46 63.47
C SER A 3 27.97 6.65 62.08
N LEU A 4 28.73 6.39 61.02
CA LEU A 4 28.25 6.51 59.64
C LEU A 4 27.27 5.39 59.25
N GLN A 5 27.45 4.19 59.82
CA GLN A 5 26.55 3.07 59.59
C GLN A 5 25.18 3.35 60.20
N VAL A 6 25.15 3.81 61.46
CA VAL A 6 23.92 4.19 62.16
C VAL A 6 23.18 5.32 61.43
N GLN A 7 23.89 6.31 60.91
CA GLN A 7 23.28 7.40 60.13
C GLN A 7 22.65 6.92 58.82
N ASN A 8 23.31 6.02 58.10
CA ASN A 8 22.75 5.46 56.85
C ASN A 8 21.51 4.61 57.13
N GLU A 9 21.53 3.78 58.17
CA GLU A 9 20.37 2.98 58.57
C GLU A 9 19.16 3.87 58.92
N LEU A 10 19.39 4.94 59.68
CA LEU A 10 18.33 5.90 60.01
C LEU A 10 17.75 6.56 58.75
N LEU A 11 18.59 6.99 57.82
CA LEU A 11 18.16 7.56 56.53
C LEU A 11 17.35 6.55 55.71
N HIS A 12 17.75 5.27 55.69
CA HIS A 12 16.99 4.23 55.00
C HIS A 12 15.60 4.04 55.62
N HIS A 13 15.51 4.00 56.95
CA HIS A 13 14.23 3.89 57.64
C HIS A 13 13.32 5.09 57.38
N GLU A 14 13.86 6.31 57.34
CA GLU A 14 13.10 7.51 56.98
C GLU A 14 12.58 7.45 55.55
N ILE A 15 13.42 7.08 54.58
CA ILE A 15 13.04 6.94 53.17
C ILE A 15 11.91 5.92 53.02
N ASP A 16 12.02 4.77 53.68
CA ASP A 16 11.00 3.73 53.64
C ASP A 16 9.71 4.15 54.35
N GLY A 17 9.82 4.86 55.48
CA GLY A 17 8.69 5.48 56.17
C GLY A 17 7.94 6.47 55.28
N LEU A 18 8.67 7.34 54.57
CA LEU A 18 8.10 8.31 53.63
C LEU A 18 7.44 7.61 52.44
N ARG A 19 8.06 6.58 51.87
CA ARG A 19 7.48 5.76 50.79
C ARG A 19 6.19 5.07 51.25
N ASN A 20 6.18 4.52 52.47
CA ASN A 20 5.00 3.88 53.05
C ASN A 20 3.88 4.87 53.33
N ALA A 21 4.19 6.06 53.86
CA ALA A 21 3.23 7.12 54.05
C ALA A 21 2.62 7.59 52.72
N LEU A 22 3.45 7.72 51.69
CA LEU A 22 3.03 8.14 50.35
C LEU A 22 2.14 7.07 49.69
N THR A 23 2.50 5.79 49.76
CA THR A 23 1.66 4.70 49.24
C THR A 23 0.34 4.58 49.99
N THR A 24 0.34 4.77 51.31
CA THR A 24 -0.87 4.78 52.15
C THR A 24 -1.78 5.94 51.79
N LYS A 25 -1.24 7.16 51.64
CA LYS A 25 -1.98 8.33 51.15
C LYS A 25 -2.59 8.08 49.76
N LYS A 26 -1.81 7.52 48.83
CA LYS A 26 -2.31 7.14 47.49
C LYS A 26 -3.42 6.09 47.54
N LYS A 27 -3.33 5.10 48.44
CA LYS A 27 -4.38 4.10 48.65
C LYS A 27 -5.64 4.75 49.26
N HIS A 28 -5.49 5.65 50.23
CA HIS A 28 -6.61 6.35 50.86
C HIS A 28 -7.36 7.27 49.87
N GLN A 29 -6.63 7.92 48.95
CA GLN A 29 -7.24 8.74 47.89
C GLN A 29 -8.05 7.91 46.88
N LYS A 30 -7.80 6.60 46.75
CA LYS A 30 -8.60 5.71 45.91
C LYS A 30 -9.94 5.47 46.60
N LYS A 31 -10.93 6.31 46.27
CA LYS A 31 -12.32 6.04 46.61
C LYS A 31 -12.71 4.68 46.05
N SER A 32 -13.22 3.80 46.91
CA SER A 32 -13.78 2.52 46.46
C SER A 32 -14.94 2.79 45.49
N LYS A 33 -15.07 1.94 44.46
CA LYS A 33 -16.21 2.05 43.55
C LYS A 33 -17.49 1.75 44.36
N PRO A 34 -18.52 2.60 44.28
CA PRO A 34 -19.76 2.35 44.98
C PRO A 34 -20.36 1.02 44.50
N LEU A 35 -20.85 0.23 45.46
CA LEU A 35 -21.58 -0.99 45.19
C LEU A 35 -22.95 -0.64 44.63
N ASP A 36 -23.30 -1.25 43.51
CA ASP A 36 -24.61 -1.09 42.89
C ASP A 36 -25.67 -1.89 43.67
N LEU A 37 -26.13 -1.30 44.78
CA LEU A 37 -27.20 -1.83 45.61
C LEU A 37 -28.54 -1.38 45.03
N GLN A 38 -29.24 -2.29 44.34
CA GLN A 38 -30.54 -1.99 43.74
C GLN A 38 -31.61 -1.81 44.82
N GLN A 39 -32.08 -0.58 44.97
CA GLN A 39 -33.21 -0.21 45.84
C GLN A 39 -34.54 -0.39 45.08
N ARG A 40 -35.59 -0.83 45.78
CA ARG A 40 -36.95 -0.83 45.22
C ARG A 40 -37.45 0.61 45.13
N LYS A 41 -38.06 0.97 44.00
CA LYS A 41 -38.52 2.34 43.69
C LYS A 41 -39.66 2.84 44.61
N GLU A 42 -40.29 1.95 45.36
CA GLU A 42 -41.48 2.29 46.17
C GLU A 42 -41.16 3.09 47.45
N TYR A 43 -39.90 3.13 47.90
CA TYR A 43 -39.52 3.78 49.16
C TYR A 43 -38.36 4.74 48.94
N HIS A 44 -38.63 6.05 49.00
CA HIS A 44 -37.65 7.13 48.78
C HIS A 44 -37.35 7.98 50.02
N GLY A 45 -37.90 7.65 51.19
CA GLY A 45 -37.65 8.37 52.45
C GLY A 45 -37.14 7.45 53.54
N GLY A 46 -35.88 7.63 53.97
CA GLY A 46 -35.30 6.96 55.13
C GLY A 46 -33.94 6.28 54.89
N ALA A 47 -33.24 5.94 55.97
CA ALA A 47 -32.01 5.16 55.92
C ALA A 47 -32.33 3.71 55.49
N VAL A 48 -31.73 3.26 54.39
CA VAL A 48 -31.93 1.90 53.86
C VAL A 48 -30.95 0.94 54.54
N TYR A 49 -31.47 -0.01 55.32
CA TYR A 49 -30.66 -1.07 55.89
C TYR A 49 -30.38 -2.17 54.85
N TRP A 50 -29.11 -2.42 54.57
CA TRP A 50 -28.70 -3.46 53.63
C TRP A 50 -28.30 -4.72 54.37
N SER A 51 -29.05 -5.80 54.12
CA SER A 51 -28.63 -7.13 54.58
C SER A 51 -27.27 -7.52 53.95
N PRO A 52 -26.37 -8.20 54.69
CA PRO A 52 -25.11 -8.71 54.16
C PRO A 52 -25.25 -9.54 52.88
N ARG A 53 -26.40 -10.22 52.70
CA ARG A 53 -26.72 -10.93 51.46
C ARG A 53 -26.80 -10.00 50.25
N LYS A 54 -27.43 -8.83 50.38
CA LYS A 54 -27.55 -7.85 49.28
C LYS A 54 -26.21 -7.25 48.89
N VAL A 55 -25.33 -7.05 49.86
CA VAL A 55 -23.94 -6.62 49.61
C VAL A 55 -23.18 -7.68 48.81
N ARG A 56 -23.32 -8.97 49.14
CA ARG A 56 -22.70 -10.07 48.38
C ARG A 56 -23.23 -10.15 46.94
N GLU A 57 -24.54 -10.03 46.74
CA GLU A 57 -25.17 -10.02 45.40
C GLU A 57 -24.63 -8.84 44.54
N ALA A 58 -24.54 -7.63 45.10
CA ALA A 58 -23.99 -6.47 44.41
C ALA A 58 -22.51 -6.66 44.01
N ARG A 59 -21.69 -7.24 44.91
CA ARG A 59 -20.29 -7.60 44.60
C ARG A 59 -20.20 -8.59 43.44
N ALA A 60 -21.01 -9.65 43.47
CA ALA A 60 -21.05 -10.65 42.42
C ALA A 60 -21.38 -10.01 41.06
N ARG A 61 -22.43 -9.19 40.99
CA ARG A 61 -22.81 -8.45 39.77
C ARG A 61 -21.72 -7.51 39.30
N GLY A 62 -21.08 -6.78 40.21
CA GLY A 62 -19.97 -5.90 39.88
C GLY A 62 -18.80 -6.65 39.25
N SER A 63 -18.49 -7.84 39.76
CA SER A 63 -17.43 -8.70 39.19
C SER A 63 -17.77 -9.22 37.80
N VAL A 64 -19.03 -9.64 37.57
CA VAL A 64 -19.50 -10.08 36.25
C VAL A 64 -19.44 -8.95 35.24
N LYS A 65 -19.99 -7.77 35.59
CA LYS A 65 -19.96 -6.57 34.73
C LYS A 65 -18.55 -6.12 34.39
N GLN A 66 -17.60 -6.27 35.32
CA GLN A 66 -16.19 -5.95 35.05
C GLN A 66 -15.58 -6.96 34.05
N LYS A 67 -15.82 -8.26 34.25
CA LYS A 67 -15.37 -9.31 33.32
C LYS A 67 -15.96 -9.11 31.91
N GLU A 68 -17.25 -8.80 31.82
CA GLU A 68 -17.91 -8.50 30.54
C GLU A 68 -17.28 -7.29 29.85
N LYS A 69 -17.05 -6.19 30.57
CA LYS A 69 -16.38 -5.00 30.02
C LYS A 69 -14.97 -5.30 29.53
N ASP A 70 -14.22 -6.11 30.27
CA ASP A 70 -12.86 -6.45 29.89
C ASP A 70 -12.84 -7.42 28.69
N ALA A 71 -13.75 -8.40 28.65
CA ALA A 71 -13.98 -9.25 27.48
C ALA A 71 -14.40 -8.45 26.24
N GLU A 72 -15.28 -7.45 26.39
CA GLU A 72 -15.70 -6.58 25.30
C GLU A 72 -14.52 -5.75 24.76
N LYS A 73 -13.63 -5.26 25.63
CA LYS A 73 -12.40 -4.56 25.21
C LYS A 73 -11.47 -5.48 24.44
N LEU A 74 -11.26 -6.71 24.92
CA LEU A 74 -10.45 -7.72 24.24
C LEU A 74 -11.02 -8.02 22.86
N HIS A 75 -12.31 -8.31 22.77
CA HIS A 75 -12.99 -8.55 21.50
C HIS A 75 -12.89 -7.35 20.54
N LYS A 76 -13.04 -6.11 21.04
CA LYS A 76 -12.83 -4.89 20.23
C LYS A 76 -11.38 -4.76 19.74
N ALA A 77 -10.39 -5.20 20.51
CA ALA A 77 -9.00 -5.20 20.08
C ALA A 77 -8.75 -6.26 19.01
N GLU A 78 -9.23 -7.49 19.22
CA GLU A 78 -9.11 -8.60 18.26
C GLU A 78 -9.78 -8.27 16.93
N THR A 79 -11.01 -7.75 16.96
CA THR A 79 -11.72 -7.35 15.72
C THR A 79 -10.99 -6.24 14.97
N LYS A 80 -10.33 -5.30 15.65
CA LYS A 80 -9.48 -4.31 14.99
C LYS A 80 -8.28 -4.97 14.31
N GLN A 81 -7.60 -5.91 14.98
CA GLN A 81 -6.46 -6.64 14.42
C GLN A 81 -6.86 -7.49 13.20
N LEU A 82 -8.00 -8.17 13.27
CA LEU A 82 -8.54 -8.94 12.15
C LEU A 82 -8.88 -8.03 10.96
N LYS A 83 -9.46 -6.84 11.22
CA LYS A 83 -9.73 -5.85 10.16
C LYS A 83 -8.45 -5.34 9.51
N THR A 84 -7.41 -5.05 10.28
CA THR A 84 -6.12 -4.62 9.71
C THR A 84 -5.48 -5.75 8.90
N ALA A 85 -5.50 -6.98 9.40
CA ALA A 85 -4.99 -8.14 8.65
C ALA A 85 -5.75 -8.37 7.33
N ALA A 86 -7.09 -8.29 7.37
CA ALA A 86 -7.93 -8.46 6.18
C ALA A 86 -7.71 -7.35 5.14
N THR A 87 -7.53 -6.10 5.57
CA THR A 87 -7.22 -5.00 4.64
C THR A 87 -5.84 -5.14 4.02
N LEU A 88 -4.84 -5.59 4.78
CA LEU A 88 -3.51 -5.91 4.25
C LEU A 88 -3.55 -7.04 3.23
N TYR A 89 -4.27 -8.12 3.52
CA TYR A 89 -4.45 -9.24 2.58
C TYR A 89 -5.12 -8.77 1.28
N LYS A 90 -6.20 -7.99 1.37
CA LYS A 90 -6.87 -7.42 0.19
C LYS A 90 -5.96 -6.51 -0.63
N LYS A 91 -5.10 -5.72 0.01
CA LYS A 91 -4.11 -4.87 -0.69
C LYS A 91 -3.10 -5.72 -1.47
N LYS A 92 -2.54 -6.76 -0.85
CA LYS A 92 -1.63 -7.70 -1.53
C LYS A 92 -2.29 -8.34 -2.75
N MET A 93 -3.52 -8.85 -2.58
CA MET A 93 -4.25 -9.44 -3.70
C MET A 93 -4.51 -8.43 -4.84
N ALA A 94 -4.82 -7.18 -4.49
CA ALA A 94 -5.03 -6.12 -5.49
C ALA A 94 -3.72 -5.72 -6.20
N GLU A 95 -2.59 -5.71 -5.49
CA GLU A 95 -1.27 -5.48 -6.09
C GLU A 95 -0.89 -6.61 -7.05
N GLU A 96 -1.05 -7.87 -6.65
CA GLU A 96 -0.83 -9.04 -7.50
C GLU A 96 -1.73 -8.99 -8.75
N ALA A 97 -3.01 -8.65 -8.58
CA ALA A 97 -3.93 -8.49 -9.72
C ALA A 97 -3.51 -7.37 -10.68
N LYS A 98 -2.99 -6.24 -10.15
CA LYS A 98 -2.44 -5.16 -10.99
C LYS A 98 -1.20 -5.61 -11.76
N VAL A 99 -0.29 -6.36 -11.12
CA VAL A 99 0.89 -6.91 -11.79
C VAL A 99 0.48 -7.85 -12.92
N VAL A 100 -0.47 -8.77 -12.67
CA VAL A 100 -0.99 -9.66 -13.71
C VAL A 100 -1.62 -8.87 -14.86
N GLN A 101 -2.38 -7.81 -14.57
CA GLN A 101 -2.95 -6.94 -15.60
C GLN A 101 -1.87 -6.21 -16.41
N GLN A 102 -0.81 -5.72 -15.78
CA GLN A 102 0.31 -5.07 -16.46
C GLN A 102 1.02 -6.06 -17.39
N MET A 103 1.35 -7.24 -16.89
CA MET A 103 1.95 -8.30 -17.69
C MET A 103 1.07 -8.69 -18.90
N ALA A 104 -0.25 -8.78 -18.70
CA ALA A 104 -1.19 -9.06 -19.78
C ALA A 104 -1.28 -7.93 -20.82
N LYS A 105 -1.18 -6.66 -20.39
CA LYS A 105 -1.13 -5.51 -21.31
C LYS A 105 0.16 -5.52 -22.12
N GLU A 106 1.30 -5.75 -21.48
CA GLU A 106 2.60 -5.83 -22.16
C GLU A 106 2.64 -6.98 -23.16
N ALA A 107 2.09 -8.14 -22.82
CA ALA A 107 1.95 -9.27 -23.76
C ALA A 107 1.11 -8.86 -24.98
N ARG A 108 -0.06 -8.24 -24.76
CA ARG A 108 -0.92 -7.76 -25.86
C ARG A 108 -0.25 -6.72 -26.74
N GLU A 109 0.54 -5.80 -26.18
CA GLU A 109 1.29 -4.82 -26.97
C GLU A 109 2.43 -5.48 -27.78
N LYS A 110 3.12 -6.48 -27.21
CA LYS A 110 4.10 -7.29 -27.95
C LYS A 110 3.44 -8.07 -29.09
N ASP A 111 2.28 -8.67 -28.84
CA ASP A 111 1.53 -9.40 -29.88
C ASP A 111 1.05 -8.46 -30.99
N ARG A 112 0.58 -7.25 -30.65
CA ARG A 112 0.19 -6.21 -31.62
C ARG A 112 1.36 -5.75 -32.47
N THR A 113 2.52 -5.53 -31.86
CA THR A 113 3.72 -5.10 -32.59
C THR A 113 4.27 -6.21 -33.48
N ALA A 114 4.28 -7.47 -33.01
CA ALA A 114 4.64 -8.64 -33.82
C ALA A 114 3.68 -8.83 -35.00
N ALA A 115 2.36 -8.81 -34.77
CA ALA A 115 1.37 -8.93 -35.82
C ALA A 115 1.45 -7.79 -36.86
N ALA A 116 1.73 -6.56 -36.40
CA ALA A 116 1.95 -5.42 -37.30
C ALA A 116 3.22 -5.59 -38.14
N ALA A 117 4.31 -6.10 -37.55
CA ALA A 117 5.56 -6.39 -38.25
C ALA A 117 5.38 -7.52 -39.28
N GLU A 118 4.69 -8.60 -38.92
CA GLU A 118 4.36 -9.70 -39.83
C GLU A 118 3.47 -9.23 -40.99
N ALA A 119 2.44 -8.43 -40.70
CA ALA A 119 1.58 -7.85 -41.73
C ALA A 119 2.35 -6.90 -42.65
N ALA A 120 3.30 -6.11 -42.13
CA ALA A 120 4.17 -5.25 -42.93
C ALA A 120 5.13 -6.08 -43.80
N ALA A 121 5.73 -7.14 -43.26
CA ALA A 121 6.61 -8.05 -43.99
C ALA A 121 5.85 -8.75 -45.14
N SER A 122 4.64 -9.27 -44.88
CA SER A 122 3.81 -9.89 -45.91
C SER A 122 3.41 -8.89 -47.00
N LYS A 123 3.05 -7.65 -46.64
CA LYS A 123 2.76 -6.58 -47.62
C LYS A 123 4.00 -6.25 -48.47
N ALA A 124 5.18 -6.15 -47.86
CA ALA A 124 6.44 -5.88 -48.56
C ALA A 124 6.79 -7.02 -49.53
N GLN A 125 6.64 -8.28 -49.13
CA GLN A 125 6.83 -9.44 -50.00
C GLN A 125 5.88 -9.40 -51.21
N LYS A 126 4.58 -9.17 -50.98
CA LYS A 126 3.59 -9.04 -52.08
C LYS A 126 3.92 -7.88 -53.03
N GLN A 127 4.46 -6.78 -52.51
CA GLN A 127 4.93 -5.66 -53.35
C GLN A 127 6.16 -6.07 -54.17
N GLN A 128 7.13 -6.77 -53.58
CA GLN A 128 8.30 -7.30 -54.30
C GLN A 128 7.91 -8.31 -55.38
N GLU A 129 6.97 -9.23 -55.10
CA GLU A 129 6.46 -10.16 -56.10
C GLU A 129 5.78 -9.44 -57.27
N LYS A 130 4.97 -8.41 -56.97
CA LYS A 130 4.35 -7.58 -58.00
C LYS A 130 5.38 -6.82 -58.83
N THR A 131 6.42 -6.24 -58.22
CA THR A 131 7.47 -5.54 -58.97
C THR A 131 8.28 -6.51 -59.83
N LEU A 132 8.57 -7.72 -59.33
CA LEU A 132 9.22 -8.78 -60.10
C LEU A 132 8.33 -9.28 -61.26
N GLN A 133 7.03 -9.47 -61.04
CA GLN A 133 6.07 -9.81 -62.11
C GLN A 133 5.98 -8.72 -63.17
N MET A 134 5.91 -7.44 -62.76
CA MET A 134 5.94 -6.30 -63.67
C MET A 134 7.23 -6.22 -64.50
N LEU A 135 8.38 -6.50 -63.87
CA LEU A 135 9.68 -6.59 -64.57
C LEU A 135 9.71 -7.74 -65.58
N TYR A 136 9.15 -8.89 -65.21
CA TYR A 136 9.10 -10.07 -66.06
C TYR A 136 8.19 -9.86 -67.29
N ASN A 137 7.04 -9.22 -67.11
CA ASN A 137 6.07 -8.93 -68.17
C ASN A 137 6.43 -7.70 -69.04
N CYS A 138 7.48 -6.95 -68.70
CA CYS A 138 7.92 -5.79 -69.48
C CYS A 138 8.68 -6.22 -70.76
N PRO A 139 8.28 -5.76 -71.97
CA PRO A 139 8.90 -6.14 -73.23
C PRO A 139 10.39 -5.77 -73.27
N LYS A 140 11.22 -6.69 -73.81
CA LYS A 140 12.70 -6.64 -73.72
C LYS A 140 13.32 -5.33 -74.27
N GLU A 141 12.64 -4.66 -75.19
CA GLU A 141 13.11 -3.43 -75.87
C GLU A 141 13.08 -2.18 -74.95
N ALA A 142 12.26 -2.16 -73.89
CA ALA A 142 12.17 -1.03 -72.96
C ALA A 142 13.26 -1.02 -71.86
N ARG A 143 14.03 -2.11 -71.72
CA ARG A 143 14.99 -2.31 -70.60
C ARG A 143 16.28 -1.48 -70.75
N GLY A 144 16.72 -1.20 -71.98
CA GLY A 144 17.96 -0.44 -72.25
C GLY A 144 17.86 1.08 -72.01
N GLN A 145 16.67 1.66 -72.15
CA GLN A 145 16.45 3.10 -71.94
C GLN A 145 16.34 3.48 -70.45
N LEU A 146 15.87 2.57 -69.59
CA LEU A 146 15.70 2.81 -68.16
C LEU A 146 17.03 2.67 -67.38
N HIS A 147 17.93 1.79 -67.80
CA HIS A 147 19.24 1.61 -67.15
C HIS A 147 20.08 2.89 -67.22
N ASN A 148 20.19 3.50 -68.41
CA ASN A 148 20.84 4.81 -68.59
C ASN A 148 20.20 5.92 -67.74
N LYS A 149 18.87 5.95 -67.61
CA LYS A 149 18.15 6.97 -66.80
C LYS A 149 18.35 6.81 -65.29
N ILE A 150 18.46 5.56 -64.80
CA ILE A 150 18.72 5.25 -63.39
C ILE A 150 20.19 5.53 -63.05
N GLU A 151 21.11 5.22 -63.95
CA GLU A 151 22.54 5.47 -63.80
C GLU A 151 22.84 6.98 -63.78
N VAL A 152 22.21 7.75 -64.67
CA VAL A 152 22.27 9.23 -64.65
C VAL A 152 21.65 9.81 -63.37
N ARG A 153 20.52 9.29 -62.87
CA ARG A 153 19.93 9.73 -61.58
C ARG A 153 20.80 9.36 -60.38
N SER A 154 21.45 8.20 -60.39
CA SER A 154 22.39 7.75 -59.36
C SER A 154 23.64 8.64 -59.31
N VAL A 155 24.19 8.98 -60.49
CA VAL A 155 25.31 9.91 -60.64
C VAL A 155 24.93 11.33 -60.20
N LEU A 156 23.74 11.82 -60.58
CA LEU A 156 23.21 13.12 -60.11
C LEU A 156 22.99 13.14 -58.59
N TRP A 157 22.49 12.07 -57.99
CA TRP A 157 22.29 11.99 -56.54
C TRP A 157 23.62 11.93 -55.77
N ARG A 158 24.63 11.23 -56.31
CA ARG A 158 26.01 11.25 -55.78
C ARG A 158 26.67 12.62 -55.92
N LEU A 159 26.51 13.30 -57.05
CA LEU A 159 26.98 14.68 -57.25
C LEU A 159 26.27 15.68 -56.31
N GLN A 160 24.95 15.52 -56.10
CA GLN A 160 24.18 16.33 -55.15
C GLN A 160 24.67 16.17 -53.70
N MET A 161 25.08 14.96 -53.30
CA MET A 161 25.68 14.70 -51.98
C MET A 161 27.11 15.21 -51.84
N ILE A 162 27.88 15.30 -52.94
CA ILE A 162 29.24 15.86 -52.93
C ILE A 162 29.22 17.41 -52.90
N VAL A 163 28.20 18.04 -53.48
CA VAL A 163 28.07 19.51 -53.62
C VAL A 163 27.31 20.18 -52.45
N GLN A 164 26.78 19.42 -51.49
CA GLN A 164 26.18 19.96 -50.26
C GLN A 164 27.00 19.61 -49.01
N PRO A 165 28.01 20.42 -48.63
CA PRO A 165 28.55 20.35 -47.29
C PRO A 165 27.50 20.90 -46.30
N HIS A 166 27.17 20.08 -45.30
CA HIS A 166 26.70 20.45 -43.97
C HIS A 166 26.30 21.93 -43.79
N TRP A 167 25.00 22.20 -43.71
CA TRP A 167 24.49 23.35 -42.95
C TRP A 167 23.58 22.83 -41.83
N PRO A 168 23.89 23.13 -40.56
CA PRO A 168 23.08 22.68 -39.43
C PRO A 168 21.89 23.64 -39.33
N CYS A 169 20.70 23.18 -39.74
CA CYS A 169 19.49 24.00 -39.58
C CYS A 169 18.88 23.75 -38.21
N GLN A 170 18.90 24.83 -37.45
CA GLN A 170 18.51 25.00 -36.07
C GLN A 170 17.08 24.52 -35.78
N SER A 171 16.95 23.94 -34.60
CA SER A 171 15.73 23.82 -33.82
C SER A 171 14.92 25.12 -33.83
N HIS A 172 13.65 25.07 -34.24
CA HIS A 172 12.68 26.08 -33.83
C HIS A 172 11.28 25.49 -33.62
N ASN A 173 10.87 25.52 -32.36
CA ASN A 173 9.54 25.82 -31.85
C ASN A 173 8.36 24.93 -32.28
N GLN A 174 8.00 23.99 -31.40
CA GLN A 174 6.60 23.61 -31.23
C GLN A 174 5.96 24.48 -30.16
N ARG A 175 4.80 25.01 -30.53
CA ARG A 175 3.83 25.70 -29.70
C ARG A 175 2.71 24.74 -29.34
#